data_AF-A0A6P0DXI4-F1
#
_entry.id   AF-A0A6P0DXI4-F1
#
_cell.length_a   1.000
_cell.length_b   1.000
_cell.length_c   1.000
_cell.angle_alpha   90.00
_cell.angle_beta   90.00
_cell.angle_gamma   90.00
#
_symmetry.space_group_name_H-M   'P 1'
#
loop_
_entity.id
_entity.type
_entity.pdbx_description
1 polymer ?
#
loop_
_entity_poly.entity_id
_entity_poly.type
_entity_poly.pdbx_seq_one_letter_code
_entity_poly.pdbx_strand_id
1 'polypeptide(L)'
;DGNIFLDVDVNKDSVGIQTTNGFAIDTKHVQTQVLVENGGTVVIGGIYTQNERTDINKVPLLGDIPVLGNLFKSTSKINNRTELLVFLTPRVLSDQLSLK
;
A
#
# COMPACT_ATOMS: atom_id res chain seq x y z
N ASP A 1 -17.90 29.80 8.55
CA ASP A 1 -17.32 28.50 8.92
C ASP A 1 -17.67 27.47 7.87
N GLY A 2 -16.75 27.22 6.94
CA GLY A 2 -16.97 26.44 5.71
C GLY A 2 -16.20 25.12 5.69
N ASN A 3 -15.96 24.56 6.88
CA ASN A 3 -15.18 23.36 7.06
C ASN A 3 -16.08 22.14 6.81
N ILE A 4 -15.54 21.18 6.06
CA ILE A 4 -16.20 19.95 5.63
C ILE A 4 -15.54 18.81 6.38
N PHE A 5 -16.37 18.05 7.09
CA PHE A 5 -15.96 16.80 7.73
C PHE A 5 -16.20 15.66 6.75
N LEU A 6 -15.16 14.89 6.45
CA LEU A 6 -15.21 13.76 5.54
C LEU A 6 -14.83 12.49 6.31
N ASP A 7 -15.71 11.50 6.27
CA ASP A 7 -15.37 10.12 6.60
C ASP A 7 -14.99 9.40 5.30
N VAL A 8 -13.78 8.86 5.27
CA VAL A 8 -13.15 8.34 4.06
C VAL A 8 -12.79 6.88 4.28
N ASP A 9 -13.41 6.01 3.49
CA ASP A 9 -13.09 4.60 3.38
C ASP A 9 -12.57 4.32 1.96
N VAL A 10 -11.30 3.92 1.85
CA VAL A 10 -10.65 3.55 0.60
C VAL A 10 -10.29 2.08 0.64
N ASN A 11 -10.84 1.31 -0.31
CA ASN A 11 -10.47 -0.07 -0.54
C ASN A 11 -9.82 -0.26 -1.92
N LYS A 12 -8.67 -0.94 -1.98
CA LYS A 12 -8.00 -1.33 -3.23
C LYS A 12 -7.61 -2.80 -3.19
N ASP A 13 -8.30 -3.57 -4.01
CA ASP A 13 -8.02 -4.99 -4.21
C ASP A 13 -7.09 -5.20 -5.40
N SER A 14 -6.15 -6.13 -5.27
CA SER A 14 -5.30 -6.63 -6.35
C SER A 14 -5.27 -8.15 -6.35
N VAL A 15 -5.01 -8.75 -7.52
CA VAL A 15 -4.79 -10.20 -7.61
C VAL A 15 -3.53 -10.58 -6.84
N GLY A 16 -3.68 -11.46 -5.86
CA GLY A 16 -2.61 -12.01 -5.06
C GLY A 16 -2.09 -13.33 -5.65
N ILE A 17 -1.44 -14.11 -4.79
CA ILE A 17 -0.76 -15.36 -5.19
C ILE A 17 -1.78 -16.39 -5.69
N GLN A 18 -1.41 -17.15 -6.74
CA GLN A 18 -2.21 -18.29 -7.18
C GLN A 18 -2.17 -19.41 -6.13
N THR A 19 -3.34 -19.85 -5.69
CA THR A 19 -3.54 -20.98 -4.78
C THR A 19 -4.23 -22.13 -5.53
N THR A 20 -4.28 -23.33 -4.93
CA THR A 20 -4.98 -24.50 -5.49
C THR A 20 -6.47 -24.24 -5.76
N ASN A 21 -7.08 -23.29 -5.05
CA ASN A 21 -8.50 -22.96 -5.15
C ASN A 21 -8.78 -21.65 -5.92
N GLY A 22 -7.76 -21.03 -6.53
CA GLY A 22 -7.88 -19.76 -7.26
C GLY A 22 -6.86 -18.70 -6.80
N PHE A 23 -6.97 -17.48 -7.30
CA PHE A 23 -6.09 -16.38 -6.89
C PHE A 23 -6.51 -15.84 -5.51
N ALA A 24 -5.53 -15.61 -4.63
CA ALA A 24 -5.75 -14.81 -3.42
C ALA A 24 -6.12 -13.37 -3.80
N ILE A 25 -6.77 -12.65 -2.89
CA ILE A 25 -7.06 -11.22 -3.05
C ILE A 25 -6.19 -10.46 -2.06
N ASP A 26 -5.31 -9.61 -2.58
CA ASP A 26 -4.50 -8.71 -1.79
C ASP A 26 -5.27 -7.39 -1.61
N THR A 27 -5.93 -7.25 -0.47
CA THR A 27 -6.73 -6.07 -0.11
C THR A 27 -5.89 -5.02 0.60
N LYS A 28 -6.00 -3.77 0.17
CA LYS A 28 -5.40 -2.58 0.78
C LYS A 28 -6.52 -1.65 1.22
N HIS A 29 -6.64 -1.42 2.53
CA HIS A 29 -7.76 -0.68 3.11
C HIS A 29 -7.27 0.47 4.00
N VAL A 30 -7.89 1.64 3.87
CA VAL A 30 -7.64 2.83 4.70
C VAL A 30 -8.96 3.44 5.11
N GLN A 31 -9.16 3.61 6.41
CA GLN A 31 -10.27 4.35 6.97
C GLN A 31 -9.73 5.56 7.74
N THR A 32 -10.20 6.76 7.42
CA THR A 32 -9.77 7.98 8.11
C THR A 32 -10.84 9.06 8.12
N GLN A 33 -10.75 9.97 9.07
CA GLN A 33 -11.63 11.12 9.19
C GLN A 33 -10.80 12.39 8.98
N VAL A 34 -11.23 13.24 8.06
CA VAL A 34 -10.51 14.48 7.72
C VAL A 34 -11.44 15.69 7.79
N LEU A 35 -10.92 16.78 8.37
CA LEU A 35 -11.55 18.09 8.36
C LEU A 35 -10.79 18.95 7.34
N VAL A 36 -11.48 19.43 6.30
CA VAL A 36 -10.87 20.26 5.26
C VAL A 36 -11.79 21.42 4.90
N GLU A 37 -11.22 22.51 4.40
CA GLU A 37 -12.00 23.66 3.93
C GLU A 37 -12.62 23.38 2.56
N ASN A 38 -13.75 24.03 2.24
CA ASN A 38 -14.35 23.94 0.92
C ASN A 38 -13.38 24.39 -0.18
N GLY A 39 -13.09 23.49 -1.13
CA GLY A 39 -12.11 23.70 -2.20
C GLY A 39 -10.65 23.48 -1.80
N GLY A 40 -10.37 23.26 -0.50
CA GLY A 40 -9.05 22.85 -0.03
C GLY A 40 -8.74 21.41 -0.45
N THR A 41 -7.46 21.09 -0.66
CA THR A 41 -7.02 19.71 -0.95
C THR A 41 -6.34 19.13 0.27
N VAL A 42 -6.80 17.96 0.71
CA VAL A 42 -6.15 17.17 1.76
C VAL A 42 -5.46 15.96 1.15
N VAL A 43 -4.25 15.68 1.64
CA VAL A 43 -3.50 14.47 1.30
C VAL A 43 -3.71 13.46 2.41
N ILE A 44 -4.34 12.35 2.08
CA ILE A 44 -4.47 11.20 2.97
C ILE A 44 -3.36 10.23 2.56
N GLY A 45 -2.23 10.30 3.26
CA GLY A 45 -1.15 9.31 3.14
C GLY A 45 -1.65 7.99 3.71
N GLY A 46 -1.83 6.98 2.85
CA GLY A 46 -2.71 5.86 3.17
C GLY A 46 -2.00 4.58 3.57
N ILE A 47 -1.04 4.08 2.77
CA ILE A 47 -0.46 2.75 3.00
C ILE A 47 0.99 2.73 2.53
N TYR A 48 1.90 2.51 3.48
CA TYR A 48 3.30 2.19 3.25
C TYR A 48 3.47 0.67 3.31
N THR A 49 3.73 0.01 2.17
CA THR A 49 4.01 -1.43 2.17
C THR A 49 5.47 -1.67 1.84
N GLN A 50 6.19 -2.32 2.75
CA GLN A 50 7.54 -2.80 2.52
C GLN A 50 7.56 -4.32 2.66
N ASN A 51 7.85 -5.00 1.55
CA ASN A 51 8.03 -6.45 1.54
C ASN A 51 9.52 -6.74 1.37
N GLU A 52 10.14 -7.23 2.44
CA GLU A 52 11.52 -7.69 2.45
C GLU A 52 11.55 -9.21 2.49
N ARG A 53 12.11 -9.82 1.44
CA ARG A 53 12.29 -11.26 1.34
C ARG A 53 13.77 -11.57 1.17
N THR A 54 14.29 -12.40 2.07
CA THR A 54 15.64 -12.94 1.97
C THR A 54 15.55 -14.46 1.80
N ASP A 55 15.92 -14.96 0.63
CA ASP A 55 16.02 -16.39 0.35
C ASP A 55 17.49 -16.81 0.39
N ILE A 56 17.82 -17.80 1.21
CA ILE A 56 19.18 -18.34 1.34
C ILE A 56 19.15 -19.81 0.91
N ASN A 57 19.71 -20.10 -0.25
CA ASN A 57 19.94 -21.46 -0.73
C ASN A 57 21.38 -21.85 -0.43
N LYS A 58 21.59 -22.90 0.37
CA LYS A 58 22.94 -23.35 0.74
C LYS A 58 23.10 -24.86 0.62
N VAL A 59 24.31 -25.30 0.31
CA VAL A 59 24.68 -26.72 0.38
C VAL A 59 24.79 -27.14 1.86
N PRO A 60 24.11 -28.20 2.31
CA PRO A 60 24.26 -28.72 3.68
C PRO A 60 25.73 -29.03 4.00
N LEU A 61 26.14 -28.84 5.26
CA LEU A 61 27.54 -28.88 5.75
C LEU A 61 28.47 -27.79 5.19
N LEU A 62 28.59 -27.66 3.87
CA LEU A 62 29.58 -26.75 3.24
C LEU A 62 29.20 -25.27 3.35
N GLY A 63 27.90 -24.96 3.33
CA GLY A 63 27.39 -23.58 3.43
C GLY A 63 27.59 -22.92 4.80
N ASP A 64 27.89 -23.72 5.84
CA ASP A 64 28.05 -23.26 7.22
C ASP A 64 29.53 -23.09 7.64
N ILE A 65 30.48 -23.40 6.74
CA ILE A 65 31.91 -23.23 7.00
C ILE A 65 32.24 -21.73 7.13
N PRO A 66 32.83 -21.27 8.24
CA PRO A 66 33.29 -19.90 8.36
C PRO A 66 34.35 -19.58 7.29
N VAL A 67 34.37 -18.34 6.79
CA VAL A 67 35.25 -17.86 5.69
C VAL A 67 34.87 -18.40 4.31
N LEU A 68 34.63 -19.70 4.14
CA LEU A 68 34.42 -20.34 2.82
C LEU A 68 32.96 -20.61 2.45
N GLY A 69 32.04 -20.62 3.42
CA GLY A 69 30.63 -20.98 3.20
C GLY A 69 29.89 -20.06 2.22
N ASN A 70 30.42 -18.86 1.94
CA ASN A 70 29.85 -17.95 0.93
C ASN A 70 29.99 -18.45 -0.52
N LEU A 71 30.93 -19.36 -0.79
CA LEU A 71 31.09 -19.99 -2.11
C LEU A 71 30.03 -21.09 -2.37
N PHE A 72 29.41 -21.59 -1.31
CA PHE A 72 28.45 -22.71 -1.33
C PHE A 72 27.03 -22.28 -0.91
N LYS A 73 26.77 -20.97 -0.86
CA LYS A 73 25.44 -20.40 -0.65
C LYS A 73 25.13 -19.33 -1.69
N SER A 74 23.88 -19.29 -2.12
CA SER A 74 23.30 -18.20 -2.89
C SER A 74 22.28 -17.48 -2.01
N THR A 75 22.43 -16.16 -1.89
CA THR A 75 21.51 -15.31 -1.15
C THR A 75 20.80 -14.40 -2.14
N SER A 76 19.47 -14.50 -2.20
CA SER A 76 18.63 -13.57 -2.95
C SER A 76 17.96 -12.62 -1.96
N LYS A 77 18.06 -11.32 -2.21
CA LYS A 77 17.36 -10.28 -1.44
C LYS A 77 16.42 -9.55 -2.37
N ILE A 78 15.14 -9.56 -2.05
CA ILE A 78 14.09 -8.85 -2.77
C ILE A 78 13.50 -7.80 -1.82
N ASN A 79 13.49 -6.55 -2.26
CA ASN A 79 12.90 -5.44 -1.52
C ASN A 79 11.87 -4.74 -2.42
N ASN A 80 10.59 -4.94 -2.13
CA ASN A 80 9.49 -4.32 -2.86
C ASN A 80 8.86 -3.24 -1.99
N ARG A 81 8.84 -2.01 -2.51
CA ARG A 81 8.24 -0.84 -1.87
C ARG A 81 7.06 -0.35 -2.71
N THR A 82 5.91 -0.19 -2.08
CA THR A 82 4.71 0.34 -2.74
C THR A 82 4.09 1.43 -1.87
N GLU A 83 3.86 2.59 -2.48
CA GLU A 83 3.33 3.79 -1.83
C GLU A 83 2.02 4.19 -2.51
N LEU A 84 0.94 4.30 -1.74
CA LEU A 84 -0.36 4.78 -2.22
C LEU A 84 -0.67 6.14 -1.57
N LEU A 85 -0.81 7.17 -2.41
CA LEU A 85 -1.23 8.51 -2.01
C LEU A 85 -2.64 8.79 -2.54
N VAL A 86 -3.52 9.25 -1.65
CA VAL A 86 -4.90 9.62 -2.00
C VAL A 86 -5.09 11.11 -1.75
N PHE A 87 -5.56 11.82 -2.77
CA PHE A 87 -5.83 13.26 -2.73
C PHE A 87 -7.33 13.48 -2.79
N LEU A 88 -7.86 14.28 -1.86
CA LEU A 88 -9.28 14.65 -1.83
C LEU A 88 -9.43 16.17 -1.84
N THR A 89 -10.32 16.66 -2.69
CA THR A 89 -10.65 18.09 -2.83
C THR A 89 -12.18 18.23 -2.84
N PRO A 90 -12.83 18.41 -1.68
CA PRO A 90 -14.28 18.56 -1.66
C PRO A 90 -14.72 19.90 -2.22
N ARG A 91 -15.90 19.92 -2.85
CA ARG A 91 -16.54 21.13 -3.36
C ARG A 91 -18.01 21.15 -2.96
N VAL A 92 -18.44 22.18 -2.23
CA VAL A 92 -19.86 22.41 -1.91
C VAL A 92 -20.53 23.10 -3.10
N LEU A 93 -21.63 22.54 -3.59
CA LEU A 93 -22.47 23.15 -4.62
C LEU A 93 -23.69 23.79 -3.96
N SER A 94 -23.91 25.08 -4.21
CA SER A 94 -25.13 25.78 -3.78
C SER A 94 -26.20 25.63 -4.88
N ASP A 95 -27.30 24.95 -4.57
CA ASP A 95 -28.36 24.54 -5.52
C ASP A 95 -29.26 25.69 -6.05
N GLN A 96 -28.75 26.92 -6.09
CA GLN A 96 -29.51 28.12 -6.48
C GLN A 96 -29.14 28.60 -7.91
N LEU A 97 -28.34 27.83 -8.65
CA LEU A 97 -27.85 28.20 -9.99
C LEU A 97 -28.24 27.22 -11.12
N SER A 98 -29.17 26.31 -10.86
CA SER A 98 -29.61 25.26 -11.81
C SER A 98 -30.97 25.54 -12.49
N LEU A 99 -31.60 26.68 -12.21
CA LEU A 99 -32.85 27.08 -12.88
C LEU A 99 -32.62 28.32 -13.74
N LYS A 100 -32.25 28.11 -15.00
CA LYS A 100 -32.39 29.09 -16.07
C LYS A 100 -33.00 28.43 -17.29
#